data_AF-A0AAV4MF78-F1
#
_entry.id   AF-A0AAV4MF78-F1
#
_cell.length_a   1.000
_cell.length_b   1.000
_cell.length_c   1.000
_cell.angle_alpha   90.00
_cell.angle_beta   90.00
_cell.angle_gamma   90.00
#
_symmetry.space_group_name_H-M   'P 1'
#
loop_
_entity.id
_entity.type
_entity.pdbx_description
1 polymer ?
#
loop_
_entity_poly.entity_id
_entity_poly.type
_entity_poly.pdbx_seq_one_letter_code
_entity_poly.pdbx_strand_id
1 'polypeptide(L)'
;MFDFKHIKPFDRAYVDNPGPMVVFATPGMLHSGLSVQIFRKWAPNENNMLIMPGYCVAGTVGHKVISGAKKIEFENRQIVEVKMSVQYMSFSAHADAKGIMQLIQHCEPSKVLLVHGEACKMEFLKKKINQELECFMPANGETISLTTPVLVPVDTSLSLVKKQLFQERGTSSVTKRKNILHGMLVMNNNKIRLMEADDAMSELGLVPHHIRFTSTLQIEDSSCASTSRLTDIIFAKMKSLLENHVVQIVPEGSITVASVLIRVDTGDEDTKSICVSWGYQDEELGKYLLPAIKKWAMETK
;
A
#
# COMPACT_ATOMS: atom_id res chain seq x y z
N MET A 1 11.20 -32.83 33.88
CA MET A 1 10.05 -31.89 33.87
C MET A 1 8.71 -32.60 34.12
N PHE A 2 8.53 -33.87 33.71
CA PHE A 2 7.28 -34.62 33.91
C PHE A 2 7.40 -35.83 34.87
N ASP A 3 8.29 -35.76 35.86
CA ASP A 3 8.36 -36.76 36.94
C ASP A 3 7.67 -36.19 38.18
N PHE A 4 6.46 -36.66 38.47
CA PHE A 4 5.59 -36.13 39.51
C PHE A 4 5.56 -37.09 40.71
N LYS A 5 6.14 -36.67 41.84
CA LYS A 5 6.27 -37.49 43.06
C LYS A 5 4.93 -37.96 43.68
N HIS A 6 3.84 -37.22 43.47
CA HIS A 6 2.55 -37.46 44.12
C HIS A 6 1.38 -37.66 43.15
N ILE A 7 1.66 -37.73 41.84
CA ILE A 7 0.62 -37.94 40.82
C ILE A 7 0.81 -39.33 40.24
N LYS A 8 -0.26 -40.14 40.28
CA LYS A 8 -0.27 -41.49 39.73
C LYS A 8 -1.32 -41.60 38.63
N PRO A 9 -1.10 -42.44 37.60
CA PRO A 9 -2.13 -42.76 36.61
C PRO A 9 -3.39 -43.31 37.29
N PHE A 10 -4.56 -42.90 36.79
CA PHE A 10 -5.84 -43.32 37.35
C PHE A 10 -6.29 -44.66 36.76
N ASP A 11 -6.56 -45.64 37.62
CA ASP A 11 -7.25 -46.88 37.27
C ASP A 11 -8.75 -46.77 37.63
N ARG A 12 -9.62 -47.33 36.80
CA ARG A 12 -11.08 -47.34 37.01
C ARG A 12 -11.48 -48.05 38.31
N ALA A 13 -10.68 -49.00 38.79
CA ALA A 13 -10.93 -49.65 40.08
C ALA A 13 -10.92 -48.66 41.25
N TYR A 14 -10.19 -47.55 41.13
CA TYR A 14 -10.06 -46.56 42.20
C TYR A 14 -11.29 -45.67 42.38
N VAL A 15 -12.27 -45.72 41.47
CA VAL A 15 -13.51 -44.92 41.57
C VAL A 15 -14.30 -45.26 42.83
N ASP A 16 -14.21 -46.51 43.29
CA ASP A 16 -14.97 -47.03 44.43
C ASP A 16 -14.10 -47.13 45.71
N ASN A 17 -12.85 -46.65 45.67
CA ASN A 17 -11.96 -46.68 46.83
C ASN A 17 -12.47 -45.74 47.94
N PRO A 18 -12.46 -46.19 49.21
CA PRO A 18 -12.81 -45.34 50.34
C PRO A 18 -11.72 -44.30 50.61
N GLY A 19 -12.14 -43.08 50.95
CA GLY A 19 -11.26 -41.98 51.35
C GLY A 19 -11.20 -40.81 50.37
N PRO A 20 -10.56 -39.69 50.77
CA PRO A 20 -10.45 -38.51 49.93
C PRO A 20 -9.48 -38.74 48.77
N MET A 21 -9.90 -38.33 47.56
CA MET A 21 -9.10 -38.45 46.35
C MET A 21 -9.30 -37.23 45.46
N VAL A 22 -8.24 -36.81 44.77
CA VAL A 22 -8.31 -35.80 43.71
C VAL A 22 -8.07 -36.49 42.37
N VAL A 23 -9.06 -36.42 41.48
CA VAL A 23 -8.98 -37.03 40.15
C VAL A 23 -9.07 -35.96 39.08
N PHE A 24 -8.08 -35.95 38.18
CA PHE A 24 -8.12 -35.18 36.95
C PHE A 24 -8.74 -36.04 35.85
N ALA A 25 -9.99 -35.75 35.50
CA ALA A 25 -10.73 -36.55 34.53
C ALA A 25 -10.89 -35.82 33.19
N THR A 26 -10.68 -36.55 32.10
CA THR A 26 -10.95 -36.10 30.73
C THR A 26 -12.17 -36.80 30.16
N PRO A 27 -12.93 -36.17 29.25
CA PRO A 27 -12.83 -34.79 28.76
C PRO A 27 -13.48 -33.74 29.68
N GLY A 28 -13.02 -32.49 29.59
CA GLY A 28 -13.36 -31.40 30.52
C GLY A 28 -14.81 -30.89 30.52
N MET A 29 -15.64 -31.26 29.54
CA MET A 29 -17.04 -30.82 29.43
C MET A 29 -18.06 -31.86 29.92
N LEU A 30 -17.61 -32.96 30.53
CA LEU A 30 -18.46 -34.05 31.04
C LEU A 30 -19.42 -34.65 29.98
N HIS A 31 -19.05 -34.61 28.70
CA HIS A 31 -19.93 -35.08 27.63
C HIS A 31 -19.78 -36.57 27.34
N SER A 32 -18.60 -37.14 27.58
CA SER A 32 -18.29 -38.54 27.29
C SER A 32 -17.15 -39.04 28.20
N GLY A 33 -16.75 -40.31 28.05
CA GLY A 33 -15.52 -40.83 28.66
C GLY A 33 -15.54 -40.95 30.18
N LEU A 34 -14.33 -40.91 30.77
CA LEU A 34 -14.11 -41.19 32.19
C LEU A 34 -14.72 -40.10 33.08
N SER A 35 -14.66 -38.83 32.67
CA SER A 35 -15.16 -37.72 33.47
C SER A 35 -16.66 -37.83 33.75
N VAL A 36 -17.46 -38.23 32.76
CA VAL A 36 -18.90 -38.43 32.96
C VAL A 36 -19.20 -39.67 33.79
N GLN A 37 -18.41 -40.73 33.66
CA GLN A 37 -18.59 -41.97 34.43
C GLN A 37 -18.34 -41.74 35.93
N ILE A 38 -17.27 -41.03 36.26
CA ILE A 38 -16.95 -40.63 37.64
C ILE A 38 -18.03 -39.68 38.16
N PHE A 39 -18.39 -38.66 37.37
CA PHE A 39 -19.42 -37.70 37.75
C PHE A 39 -20.75 -38.37 38.09
N ARG A 40 -21.21 -39.34 37.29
CA ARG A 40 -22.46 -40.08 37.57
C ARG A 40 -22.45 -40.79 38.91
N LYS A 41 -21.32 -41.38 39.30
CA LYS A 41 -21.17 -42.08 40.57
C LYS A 41 -21.01 -41.13 41.75
N TRP A 42 -20.28 -40.03 41.57
CA TRP A 42 -19.87 -39.14 42.67
C TRP A 42 -20.79 -37.94 42.89
N ALA A 43 -21.59 -37.54 41.90
CA ALA A 43 -22.50 -36.39 41.98
C ALA A 43 -23.57 -36.46 43.09
N PRO A 44 -24.12 -37.63 43.46
CA PRO A 44 -25.13 -37.72 44.52
C PRO A 44 -24.59 -37.50 45.94
N ASN A 45 -23.27 -37.47 46.14
CA ASN A 45 -22.67 -37.32 47.47
C ASN A 45 -22.29 -35.85 47.73
N GLU A 46 -22.86 -35.26 48.78
CA GLU A 46 -22.67 -33.86 49.19
C GLU A 46 -21.24 -33.54 49.65
N ASN A 47 -20.49 -34.55 50.11
CA ASN A 47 -19.10 -34.38 50.54
C ASN A 47 -18.12 -34.22 49.37
N ASN A 48 -18.58 -34.47 48.14
CA ASN A 48 -17.75 -34.37 46.95
C ASN A 48 -17.76 -32.95 46.37
N MET A 49 -16.74 -32.63 45.59
CA MET A 49 -16.63 -31.37 44.87
C MET A 49 -16.18 -31.59 43.42
N LEU A 50 -16.82 -30.88 42.49
CA LEU A 50 -16.46 -30.81 41.08
C LEU A 50 -15.88 -29.43 40.80
N ILE A 51 -14.63 -29.38 40.36
CA ILE A 51 -14.00 -28.16 39.86
C ILE A 51 -14.01 -28.21 38.33
N MET A 52 -14.67 -27.23 37.71
CA MET A 52 -14.69 -27.06 36.26
C MET A 52 -13.65 -25.99 35.88
N PRO A 53 -12.52 -26.37 35.24
CA PRO A 53 -11.38 -25.48 35.03
C PRO A 53 -11.53 -24.55 33.80
N GLY A 54 -12.60 -24.65 33.04
CA GLY A 54 -12.74 -23.90 31.80
C GLY A 54 -14.17 -23.88 31.25
N TYR A 55 -14.34 -23.07 30.20
CA TYR A 55 -15.62 -22.85 29.56
C TYR A 55 -16.22 -24.15 29.02
N CYS A 56 -17.52 -24.35 29.27
CA CYS A 56 -18.30 -25.45 28.72
C CYS A 56 -19.29 -24.93 27.69
N VAL A 57 -19.26 -25.54 26.50
CA VAL A 57 -20.17 -25.21 25.40
C VAL A 57 -21.62 -25.50 25.81
N ALA A 58 -22.53 -24.60 25.44
CA ALA A 58 -23.96 -24.76 25.67
C ALA A 58 -24.46 -26.11 25.12
N GLY A 59 -25.33 -26.78 25.88
CA GLY A 59 -25.85 -28.11 25.56
C GLY A 59 -25.06 -29.27 26.17
N THR A 60 -23.81 -29.06 26.58
CA THR A 60 -23.03 -30.09 27.31
C THR A 60 -23.53 -30.29 28.74
N VAL A 61 -23.27 -31.47 29.30
CA VAL A 61 -23.56 -31.77 30.71
C VAL A 61 -22.79 -30.81 31.63
N GLY A 62 -21.51 -30.55 31.34
CA GLY A 62 -20.70 -29.60 32.09
C GLY A 62 -21.33 -28.21 32.17
N HIS A 63 -21.87 -27.70 31.05
CA HIS A 63 -22.56 -26.42 31.04
C HIS A 63 -23.83 -26.43 31.92
N LYS A 64 -24.65 -27.49 31.84
CA LYS A 64 -25.86 -27.62 32.68
C LYS A 64 -25.51 -27.63 34.17
N VAL A 65 -24.45 -28.34 34.55
CA VAL A 65 -23.99 -28.48 35.94
C VAL A 65 -23.46 -27.14 36.47
N ILE A 66 -22.66 -26.41 35.69
CA ILE A 66 -22.17 -25.07 36.07
C ILE A 66 -23.32 -24.08 36.20
N SER A 67 -24.35 -24.18 35.35
CA SER A 67 -25.56 -23.36 35.42
C SER A 67 -26.49 -23.69 36.60
N GLY A 68 -26.10 -24.64 37.48
CA GLY A 68 -26.82 -24.95 38.71
C GLY A 68 -27.90 -26.02 38.59
N ALA A 69 -27.90 -26.83 37.52
CA ALA A 69 -28.86 -27.91 37.37
C ALA A 69 -28.65 -29.00 38.44
N LYS A 70 -29.63 -29.16 39.34
CA LYS A 70 -29.61 -30.16 40.42
C LYS A 70 -29.94 -31.58 39.96
N LYS A 71 -30.54 -31.74 38.78
CA LYS A 71 -30.87 -33.04 38.19
C LYS A 71 -30.42 -33.04 36.74
N ILE A 72 -29.60 -34.03 36.38
CA ILE A 72 -29.09 -34.21 35.03
C ILE A 72 -29.65 -35.52 34.49
N GLU A 73 -30.32 -35.43 33.35
CA GLU A 73 -30.73 -36.59 32.57
C GLU A 73 -29.65 -36.95 31.56
N PHE A 74 -29.28 -38.23 31.55
CA PHE A 74 -28.37 -38.82 30.57
C PHE A 74 -29.12 -39.63 29.51
N GLU A 75 -28.47 -39.93 28.39
CA GLU A 75 -29.05 -40.60 27.20
C GLU A 75 -29.83 -41.89 27.51
N ASN A 76 -29.44 -42.63 28.56
CA ASN A 76 -30.11 -43.86 28.99
C ASN A 76 -31.35 -43.61 29.88
N ARG A 77 -31.92 -42.41 29.88
CA ARG A 77 -32.97 -41.94 30.83
C ARG A 77 -32.58 -42.06 32.30
N GLN A 78 -31.27 -42.15 32.57
CA GLN A 78 -30.76 -42.15 33.93
C GLN A 78 -30.74 -40.71 34.45
N ILE A 79 -31.48 -40.47 35.53
CA ILE A 79 -31.48 -39.18 36.22
C ILE A 79 -30.49 -39.27 37.38
N VAL A 80 -29.50 -38.39 37.37
CA VAL A 80 -28.54 -38.24 38.47
C VAL A 80 -28.81 -36.94 39.19
N GLU A 81 -28.94 -37.02 40.51
CA GLU A 81 -29.05 -35.85 41.37
C GLU A 81 -27.66 -35.32 41.69
N VAL A 82 -27.46 -34.03 41.46
CA VAL A 82 -26.20 -33.31 41.72
C VAL A 82 -26.31 -32.66 43.08
N LYS A 83 -25.77 -33.33 44.10
CA LYS A 83 -25.69 -32.82 45.47
C LYS A 83 -24.29 -32.33 45.84
N MET A 84 -23.28 -32.80 45.10
CA MET A 84 -21.90 -32.34 45.25
C MET A 84 -21.77 -30.83 45.00
N SER A 85 -20.78 -30.21 45.64
CA SER A 85 -20.46 -28.80 45.37
C SER A 85 -19.82 -28.64 43.99
N VAL A 86 -20.25 -27.63 43.22
CA VAL A 86 -19.73 -27.33 41.88
C VAL A 86 -19.08 -25.97 41.92
N GLN A 87 -17.80 -25.90 41.55
CA GLN A 87 -17.03 -24.67 41.47
C GLN A 87 -16.49 -24.46 40.05
N TYR A 88 -16.72 -23.28 39.51
CA TYR A 88 -16.15 -22.87 38.23
C TYR A 88 -14.90 -22.04 38.48
N MET A 89 -13.76 -22.49 37.96
CA MET A 89 -12.50 -21.76 38.00
C MET A 89 -12.02 -21.54 36.57
N SER A 90 -11.86 -20.29 36.16
CA SER A 90 -11.44 -19.95 34.79
C SER A 90 -9.91 -20.05 34.66
N PHE A 91 -9.37 -21.26 34.52
CA PHE A 91 -7.97 -21.50 34.12
C PHE A 91 -7.80 -21.46 32.60
N SER A 92 -8.52 -20.56 31.95
CA SER A 92 -8.47 -20.38 30.50
C SER A 92 -7.14 -19.76 30.09
N ALA A 93 -6.42 -20.43 29.18
CA ALA A 93 -5.25 -19.86 28.51
C ALA A 93 -5.62 -18.85 27.40
N HIS A 94 -6.92 -18.57 27.21
CA HIS A 94 -7.37 -17.58 26.24
C HIS A 94 -7.09 -16.15 26.72
N ALA A 95 -6.73 -15.29 25.76
CA ALA A 95 -6.53 -13.88 26.02
C ALA A 95 -7.81 -13.22 26.56
N ASP A 96 -7.65 -12.42 27.61
CA ASP A 96 -8.72 -11.59 28.12
C ASP A 96 -8.91 -10.36 27.24
N ALA A 97 -10.00 -9.60 27.48
CA ALA A 97 -10.28 -8.41 26.70
C ALA A 97 -9.14 -7.38 26.77
N LYS A 98 -8.42 -7.30 27.89
CA LYS A 98 -7.27 -6.39 28.05
C LYS A 98 -6.09 -6.85 27.19
N GLY A 99 -5.74 -8.12 27.20
CA GLY A 99 -4.68 -8.68 26.37
C GLY A 99 -4.96 -8.52 24.88
N ILE A 100 -6.22 -8.73 24.45
CA ILE A 100 -6.61 -8.51 23.04
C ILE A 100 -6.45 -7.03 22.65
N MET A 101 -6.92 -6.10 23.49
CA MET A 101 -6.76 -4.67 23.23
C MET A 101 -5.29 -4.24 23.18
N GLN A 102 -4.46 -4.75 24.09
CA GLN A 102 -3.02 -4.48 24.09
C GLN A 102 -2.34 -4.99 22.82
N LEU A 103 -2.72 -6.18 22.34
CA LEU A 103 -2.21 -6.73 21.08
C LEU A 103 -2.59 -5.85 19.90
N ILE A 104 -3.85 -5.40 19.82
CA ILE A 104 -4.31 -4.50 18.77
C ILE A 104 -3.51 -3.19 18.79
N GLN A 105 -3.28 -2.61 19.97
CA GLN A 105 -2.48 -1.40 20.12
C GLN A 105 -1.02 -1.60 19.70
N HIS A 106 -0.42 -2.75 19.97
CA HIS A 106 0.98 -3.02 19.58
C HIS A 106 1.14 -3.31 18.09
N CYS A 107 0.14 -3.93 17.46
CA CYS A 107 0.20 -4.26 16.03
C CYS A 107 -0.19 -3.09 15.11
N GLU A 108 -0.88 -2.07 15.65
CA GLU A 108 -1.43 -0.93 14.90
C GLU A 108 -2.12 -1.33 13.57
N PRO A 109 -3.05 -2.30 13.59
CA PRO A 109 -3.64 -2.81 12.35
C PRO A 109 -4.58 -1.77 11.73
N SER A 110 -4.66 -1.72 10.40
CA SER A 110 -5.61 -0.83 9.72
C SER A 110 -7.08 -1.25 9.92
N LYS A 111 -7.33 -2.56 10.06
CA LYS A 111 -8.67 -3.16 10.22
C LYS A 111 -8.58 -4.40 11.12
N VAL A 112 -9.61 -4.65 11.92
CA VAL A 112 -9.69 -5.80 12.82
C VAL A 112 -10.87 -6.68 12.45
N LEU A 113 -10.68 -8.00 12.45
CA LEU A 113 -11.73 -8.99 12.19
C LEU A 113 -11.89 -9.89 13.42
N LEU A 114 -13.06 -9.83 14.07
CA LEU A 114 -13.39 -10.74 15.17
C LEU A 114 -13.96 -12.03 14.59
N VAL A 115 -13.30 -13.13 14.93
CA VAL A 115 -13.70 -14.49 14.56
C VAL A 115 -13.74 -15.37 15.80
N HIS A 116 -14.49 -16.46 15.72
CA HIS A 116 -14.59 -17.50 16.75
C HIS A 116 -14.80 -16.97 18.17
N GLY A 117 -16.05 -16.64 18.50
CA GLY A 117 -16.43 -16.20 19.83
C GLY A 117 -17.95 -16.24 20.02
N GLU A 118 -18.38 -15.99 21.26
CA GLU A 118 -19.80 -15.87 21.58
C GLU A 118 -20.33 -14.52 21.09
N ALA A 119 -21.47 -14.53 20.38
CA ALA A 119 -22.00 -13.36 19.68
C ALA A 119 -22.11 -12.11 20.57
N CYS A 120 -22.71 -12.23 21.77
CA CYS A 120 -22.88 -11.11 22.68
C CYS A 120 -21.54 -10.54 23.18
N LYS A 121 -20.54 -11.39 23.44
CA LYS A 121 -19.21 -10.97 23.91
C LYS A 121 -18.40 -10.35 22.78
N MET A 122 -18.48 -10.91 21.57
CA MET A 122 -17.85 -10.32 20.39
C MET A 122 -18.47 -8.96 20.06
N GLU A 123 -19.79 -8.79 20.19
CA GLU A 123 -20.43 -7.50 19.96
C GLU A 123 -19.95 -6.43 20.96
N PHE A 124 -19.79 -6.81 22.23
CA PHE A 124 -19.21 -5.93 23.24
C PHE A 124 -17.77 -5.53 22.91
N LEU A 125 -16.94 -6.49 22.48
CA LEU A 125 -15.55 -6.22 22.09
C LEU A 125 -15.46 -5.38 20.82
N LYS A 126 -16.31 -5.66 19.81
CA LYS A 126 -16.44 -4.86 18.59
C LYS A 126 -16.74 -3.41 18.92
N LYS A 127 -17.70 -3.14 19.81
CA LYS A 127 -18.05 -1.77 20.23
C LYS A 127 -16.86 -1.01 20.83
N LYS A 128 -15.96 -1.69 21.56
CA LYS A 128 -14.75 -1.08 22.09
C LYS A 128 -13.71 -0.80 21.00
N ILE A 129 -13.43 -1.78 20.14
CA ILE A 129 -12.42 -1.64 19.08
C ILE A 129 -12.86 -0.57 18.07
N ASN A 130 -14.16 -0.51 17.76
CA ASN A 130 -14.74 0.43 16.80
C ASN A 130 -14.68 1.91 17.24
N GLN A 131 -14.23 2.20 18.46
CA GLN A 131 -13.92 3.56 18.91
C GLN A 131 -12.58 4.07 18.35
N GLU A 132 -11.63 3.15 18.08
CA GLU A 132 -10.27 3.47 17.64
C GLU A 132 -10.03 3.03 16.17
N LEU A 133 -10.55 1.87 15.78
CA LEU A 133 -10.22 1.21 14.51
C LEU A 133 -11.45 0.52 13.90
N GLU A 134 -11.50 0.40 12.57
CA GLU A 134 -12.60 -0.29 11.89
C GLU A 134 -12.60 -1.79 12.23
N CYS A 135 -13.70 -2.27 12.82
CA CYS A 135 -13.83 -3.64 13.31
C CYS A 135 -14.99 -4.40 12.66
N PHE A 136 -14.73 -5.60 12.18
CA PHE A 136 -15.69 -6.49 11.53
C PHE A 136 -16.02 -7.71 12.40
N MET A 137 -17.22 -8.25 12.25
CA MET A 137 -17.71 -9.45 12.96
C MET A 137 -18.66 -10.22 12.02
N PRO A 138 -18.12 -10.94 11.01
CA PRO A 138 -18.93 -11.69 10.05
C PRO A 138 -19.69 -12.82 10.73
N ALA A 139 -20.87 -13.13 10.20
CA ALA A 139 -21.56 -14.37 10.51
C ALA A 139 -20.82 -15.57 9.89
N ASN A 140 -21.10 -16.77 10.40
CA ASN A 140 -20.53 -18.00 9.84
C ASN A 140 -20.97 -18.17 8.36
N GLY A 141 -19.99 -18.33 7.47
CA GLY A 141 -20.23 -18.46 6.03
C GLY A 141 -20.32 -17.12 5.28
N GLU A 142 -20.17 -15.99 5.97
CA GLU A 142 -20.13 -14.67 5.33
C GLU A 142 -18.75 -14.38 4.73
N THR A 143 -18.73 -13.78 3.54
CA THR A 143 -17.50 -13.34 2.88
C THR A 143 -17.34 -11.84 3.03
N ILE A 144 -16.18 -11.39 3.51
CA ILE A 144 -15.82 -9.96 3.59
C ILE A 144 -14.70 -9.67 2.59
N SER A 145 -14.89 -8.64 1.77
CA SER A 145 -13.86 -8.12 0.86
C SER A 145 -13.18 -6.90 1.48
N LEU A 146 -11.89 -7.01 1.78
CA LEU A 146 -11.10 -5.91 2.31
C LEU A 146 -10.21 -5.32 1.21
N THR A 147 -10.52 -4.10 0.77
CA THR A 147 -9.64 -3.36 -0.15
C THR A 147 -8.38 -2.96 0.60
N THR A 148 -7.23 -3.41 0.10
CA THR A 148 -5.91 -3.02 0.59
C THR A 148 -5.26 -2.10 -0.46
N PRO A 149 -4.65 -0.97 -0.06
CA PRO A 149 -3.90 -0.15 -0.99
C PRO A 149 -2.71 -0.96 -1.48
N VAL A 150 -2.66 -1.26 -2.78
CA VAL A 150 -1.53 -1.94 -3.39
C VAL A 150 -0.41 -0.91 -3.54
N LEU A 151 0.53 -0.93 -2.59
CA LEU A 151 1.76 -0.17 -2.70
C LEU A 151 2.72 -0.97 -3.58
N VAL A 152 2.93 -0.48 -4.80
CA VAL A 152 3.94 -1.04 -5.71
C VAL A 152 5.26 -0.32 -5.42
N PRO A 153 6.27 -0.99 -4.85
CA PRO A 153 7.58 -0.37 -4.65
C PRO A 153 8.19 -0.07 -6.02
N VAL A 154 8.60 1.18 -6.21
CA VAL A 154 9.28 1.64 -7.43
C VAL A 154 10.65 2.14 -7.03
N ASP A 155 11.69 1.51 -7.56
CA ASP A 155 13.06 2.00 -7.34
C ASP A 155 13.27 3.25 -8.17
N THR A 156 14.01 4.22 -7.64
CA THR A 156 14.29 5.47 -8.36
C THR A 156 15.78 5.60 -8.64
N SER A 157 16.14 6.01 -9.86
CA SER A 157 17.53 6.28 -10.23
C SER A 157 18.13 7.43 -9.41
N LEU A 158 19.42 7.32 -9.08
CA LEU A 158 20.14 8.36 -8.35
C LEU A 158 20.25 9.68 -9.14
N SER A 159 20.36 9.59 -10.47
CA SER A 159 20.44 10.74 -11.39
C SER A 159 19.20 11.64 -11.24
N LEU A 160 18.01 11.03 -11.27
CA LEU A 160 16.73 11.70 -11.14
C LEU A 160 16.56 12.40 -9.78
N VAL A 161 16.95 11.72 -8.69
CA VAL A 161 16.90 12.30 -7.34
C VAL A 161 17.85 13.49 -7.21
N LYS A 162 19.09 13.38 -7.74
CA LYS A 162 20.07 14.47 -7.72
C LYS A 162 19.54 15.68 -8.50
N LYS A 163 19.01 15.48 -9.70
CA LYS A 163 18.48 16.56 -10.55
C LYS A 163 17.40 17.37 -9.84
N GLN A 164 16.45 16.69 -9.20
CA GLN A 164 15.39 17.34 -8.43
C GLN A 164 15.95 18.15 -7.24
N LEU A 165 16.90 17.58 -6.49
CA LEU A 165 17.54 18.27 -5.37
C LEU A 165 18.31 19.53 -5.80
N PHE A 166 18.93 19.52 -6.99
CA PHE A 166 19.65 20.69 -7.52
C PHE A 166 18.72 21.78 -8.06
N GLN A 167 17.59 21.41 -8.68
CA GLN A 167 16.59 22.39 -9.14
C GLN A 167 15.97 23.18 -7.98
N GLU A 168 15.76 22.56 -6.82
CA GLU A 168 15.17 23.22 -5.65
C GLU A 168 16.12 24.19 -4.95
N ARG A 169 17.44 24.03 -5.08
CA ARG A 169 18.44 24.95 -4.48
C ARG A 169 18.44 26.34 -5.12
N GLY A 170 17.89 26.50 -6.33
CA GLY A 170 17.77 27.80 -7.01
C GLY A 170 16.58 28.65 -6.54
N THR A 171 15.61 28.04 -5.85
CA THR A 171 14.40 28.71 -5.34
C THR A 171 14.34 28.61 -3.83
N SER A 172 14.78 29.66 -3.14
CA SER A 172 14.91 29.81 -1.69
C SER A 172 13.57 29.85 -0.91
N SER A 173 12.56 29.12 -1.37
CA SER A 173 11.24 29.04 -0.74
C SER A 173 10.88 27.58 -0.55
N VAL A 174 11.18 27.06 0.65
CA VAL A 174 10.73 25.75 1.14
C VAL A 174 9.23 25.83 1.37
N THR A 175 8.44 25.87 0.31
CA THR A 175 7.01 25.61 0.42
C THR A 175 6.82 24.11 0.58
N LYS A 176 5.96 23.69 1.50
CA LYS A 176 5.47 22.31 1.66
C LYS A 176 4.65 21.83 0.44
N ARG A 177 5.01 22.25 -0.77
CA ARG A 177 4.38 21.78 -2.00
C ARG A 177 4.92 20.38 -2.28
N LYS A 178 4.03 19.52 -2.77
CA LYS A 178 4.39 18.18 -3.22
C LYS A 178 5.36 18.33 -4.38
N ASN A 179 6.59 17.84 -4.22
CA ASN A 179 7.58 17.84 -5.30
C ASN A 179 7.18 16.76 -6.29
N ILE A 180 6.88 17.18 -7.52
CA ILE A 180 6.50 16.28 -8.60
C ILE A 180 7.80 15.78 -9.23
N LEU A 181 8.00 14.46 -9.21
CA LEU A 181 9.12 13.83 -9.90
C LEU A 181 8.71 13.50 -11.33
N HIS A 182 9.39 14.10 -12.31
CA HIS A 182 9.23 13.77 -13.72
C HIS A 182 10.32 12.78 -14.14
N GLY A 183 9.90 11.64 -14.69
CA GLY A 183 10.80 10.59 -15.17
C GLY A 183 10.07 9.56 -16.04
N MET A 184 10.84 8.65 -16.63
CA MET A 184 10.31 7.50 -17.36
C MET A 184 10.16 6.31 -16.42
N LEU A 185 8.98 5.69 -16.44
CA LEU A 185 8.73 4.43 -15.73
C LEU A 185 9.16 3.27 -16.63
N VAL A 186 10.27 2.63 -16.29
CA VAL A 186 10.79 1.46 -17.00
C VAL A 186 10.35 0.20 -16.26
N MET A 187 9.67 -0.69 -16.97
CA MET A 187 9.28 -2.01 -16.46
C MET A 187 10.11 -3.07 -17.17
N ASN A 188 10.98 -3.75 -16.41
CA ASN A 188 11.84 -4.80 -16.95
C ASN A 188 11.93 -5.96 -15.94
N ASN A 189 11.66 -7.20 -16.39
CA ASN A 189 11.76 -8.41 -15.58
C ASN A 189 11.07 -8.32 -14.20
N ASN A 190 9.82 -7.85 -14.16
CA ASN A 190 9.02 -7.61 -12.94
C ASN A 190 9.58 -6.56 -11.97
N LYS A 191 10.62 -5.80 -12.35
CA LYS A 191 11.07 -4.63 -11.60
C LYS A 191 10.57 -3.36 -12.28
N ILE A 192 10.05 -2.46 -11.48
CA ILE A 192 9.55 -1.16 -11.92
C ILE A 192 10.51 -0.11 -11.40
N ARG A 193 11.10 0.67 -12.31
CA ARG A 193 12.06 1.71 -11.97
C ARG A 193 11.65 3.05 -12.56
N LEU A 194 11.77 4.10 -11.77
CA LEU A 194 11.63 5.49 -12.22
C LEU A 194 13.01 6.06 -12.54
N MET A 195 13.24 6.37 -13.80
CA MET A 195 14.55 6.75 -14.33
C MET A 195 14.49 8.04 -15.14
N GLU A 196 15.63 8.68 -15.34
CA GLU A 196 15.74 9.76 -16.34
C GLU A 196 15.66 9.17 -17.76
N ALA A 197 15.26 9.98 -18.74
CA ALA A 197 15.08 9.52 -20.12
C ALA A 197 16.35 8.89 -20.70
N ASP A 198 17.52 9.50 -20.47
CA ASP A 198 18.80 9.00 -20.98
C ASP A 198 19.20 7.67 -20.33
N ASP A 199 19.05 7.57 -19.01
CA ASP A 199 19.32 6.34 -18.25
C ASP A 199 18.37 5.21 -18.69
N ALA A 200 17.08 5.53 -18.90
CA ALA A 200 16.07 4.59 -19.39
C ALA A 200 16.39 4.07 -20.79
N MET A 201 16.80 4.97 -21.70
CA MET A 201 17.21 4.58 -23.06
C MET A 201 18.46 3.70 -23.05
N SER A 202 19.47 4.08 -22.25
CA SER A 202 20.69 3.27 -22.10
C SER A 202 20.38 1.87 -21.56
N GLU A 203 19.47 1.75 -20.60
CA GLU A 203 19.10 0.47 -20.01
C GLU A 203 18.31 -0.42 -20.98
N LEU A 204 17.41 0.18 -21.77
CA LEU A 204 16.62 -0.52 -22.78
C LEU A 204 17.43 -0.82 -24.06
N GLY A 205 18.67 -0.35 -24.14
CA GLY A 205 19.49 -0.46 -25.35
C GLY A 205 18.93 0.32 -26.53
N LEU A 206 18.16 1.37 -26.26
CA LEU A 206 17.53 2.22 -27.26
C LEU A 206 18.45 3.38 -27.61
N VAL A 207 18.53 3.68 -28.89
CA VAL A 207 19.24 4.87 -29.37
C VAL A 207 18.23 6.02 -29.47
N PRO A 208 18.51 7.20 -28.90
CA PRO A 208 17.64 8.35 -29.04
C PRO A 208 17.48 8.75 -30.52
N HIS A 209 16.23 8.75 -30.98
CA HIS A 209 15.89 9.26 -32.30
C HIS A 209 15.88 10.79 -32.26
N HIS A 210 16.86 11.39 -32.92
CA HIS A 210 16.96 12.84 -33.04
C HIS A 210 16.12 13.30 -34.25
N ILE A 211 14.90 13.74 -33.97
CA ILE A 211 14.01 14.30 -34.99
C ILE A 211 14.26 15.80 -35.09
N ARG A 212 14.58 16.26 -36.30
CA ARG A 212 14.79 17.66 -36.62
C ARG A 212 13.88 18.05 -37.77
N PHE A 213 13.06 19.08 -37.56
CA PHE A 213 12.23 19.66 -38.60
C PHE A 213 13.00 20.76 -39.28
N THR A 214 12.92 20.82 -40.61
CA THR A 214 13.58 21.85 -41.41
C THR A 214 12.58 22.39 -42.41
N SER A 215 12.40 23.71 -42.43
CA SER A 215 11.55 24.42 -43.36
C SER A 215 12.35 25.52 -44.04
N THR A 216 12.24 25.58 -45.35
CA THR A 216 12.95 26.57 -46.18
C THR A 216 11.92 27.55 -46.73
N LEU A 217 12.08 28.82 -46.41
CA LEU A 217 11.25 29.91 -46.90
C LEU A 217 12.00 30.64 -48.01
N GLN A 218 11.42 30.70 -49.21
CA GLN A 218 11.94 31.55 -50.29
C GLN A 218 11.27 32.92 -50.24
N ILE A 219 12.09 33.96 -50.39
CA ILE A 219 11.67 35.35 -50.42
C ILE A 219 12.24 35.96 -51.70
N GLU A 220 11.34 36.47 -52.54
CA GLU A 220 11.70 37.35 -53.64
C GLU A 220 12.02 38.71 -53.04
N ASP A 221 13.30 39.10 -53.04
CA ASP A 221 13.74 40.37 -52.49
C ASP A 221 14.34 41.22 -53.61
N SER A 222 13.54 42.14 -54.13
CA SER A 222 13.98 43.13 -55.13
C SER A 222 14.92 44.19 -54.54
N SER A 223 15.13 44.20 -53.22
CA SER A 223 16.05 45.09 -52.55
C SER A 223 17.44 44.45 -52.44
N CYS A 224 18.48 45.16 -52.90
CA CYS A 224 19.89 44.79 -52.80
C CYS A 224 20.41 44.86 -51.34
N ALA A 225 19.62 44.45 -50.35
CA ALA A 225 20.04 44.39 -48.96
C ALA A 225 20.97 43.17 -48.75
N SER A 226 22.09 43.35 -48.06
CA SER A 226 23.00 42.24 -47.74
C SER A 226 22.32 41.20 -46.83
N THR A 227 22.71 39.93 -46.95
CA THR A 227 22.26 38.82 -46.07
C THR A 227 22.45 39.15 -44.59
N SER A 228 23.53 39.88 -44.26
CA SER A 228 23.81 40.39 -42.91
C SER A 228 22.67 41.25 -42.36
N ARG A 229 22.11 42.17 -43.16
CA ARG A 229 21.10 43.12 -42.69
C ARG A 229 19.77 42.46 -42.35
N LEU A 230 19.35 41.47 -43.14
CA LEU A 230 18.16 40.65 -42.84
C LEU A 230 18.36 39.81 -41.58
N THR A 231 19.56 39.23 -41.43
CA THR A 231 19.94 38.48 -40.22
C THR A 231 19.86 39.36 -38.97
N ASP A 232 20.37 40.59 -39.03
CA ASP A 232 20.32 41.54 -37.92
C ASP A 232 18.88 41.94 -37.54
N ILE A 233 18.01 42.13 -38.53
CA ILE A 233 16.60 42.48 -38.32
C ILE A 233 15.85 41.30 -37.65
N ILE A 234 16.06 40.08 -38.14
CA ILE A 234 15.45 38.87 -37.56
C ILE A 234 15.97 38.67 -36.13
N PHE A 235 17.27 38.86 -35.89
CA PHE A 235 17.86 38.77 -34.56
C PHE A 235 17.26 39.79 -33.58
N ALA A 236 17.17 41.06 -33.98
CA ALA A 236 16.59 42.12 -33.14
C ALA A 236 15.12 41.84 -32.79
N LYS A 237 14.32 41.40 -33.77
CA LYS A 237 12.92 41.03 -33.55
C LYS A 237 12.78 39.78 -32.66
N MET A 238 13.63 38.76 -32.83
CA MET A 238 13.63 37.57 -31.97
C MET A 238 14.01 37.90 -30.53
N LYS A 239 15.02 38.74 -30.32
CA LYS A 239 15.44 39.15 -28.98
C LYS A 239 14.35 39.94 -28.25
N SER A 240 13.57 40.74 -28.97
CA SER A 240 12.40 41.45 -28.44
C SER A 240 11.24 40.50 -28.12
N LEU A 241 11.02 39.47 -28.94
CA LEU A 241 9.93 38.52 -28.77
C LEU A 241 10.19 37.48 -27.66
N LEU A 242 11.45 37.15 -27.41
CA LEU A 242 11.87 36.07 -26.52
C LEU A 242 12.77 36.61 -25.39
N GLU A 243 12.22 37.44 -24.51
CA GLU A 243 12.96 38.02 -23.37
C GLU A 243 13.57 36.96 -22.43
N ASN A 244 12.97 35.78 -22.37
CA ASN A 244 13.39 34.68 -21.49
C ASN A 244 14.38 33.69 -22.14
N HIS A 245 14.71 33.83 -23.44
CA HIS A 245 15.61 32.91 -24.14
C HIS A 245 16.90 33.58 -24.58
N VAL A 246 18.01 32.86 -24.48
CA VAL A 246 19.32 33.34 -24.94
C VAL A 246 19.40 33.18 -26.46
N VAL A 247 19.37 34.29 -27.18
CA VAL A 247 19.55 34.34 -28.64
C VAL A 247 21.02 34.67 -28.95
N GLN A 248 21.67 33.82 -29.76
CA GLN A 248 23.07 34.02 -30.14
C GLN A 248 23.24 34.02 -31.66
N ILE A 249 24.11 34.89 -32.16
CA ILE A 249 24.58 34.86 -33.56
C ILE A 249 25.84 34.01 -33.60
N VAL A 250 25.82 32.99 -34.44
CA VAL A 250 26.92 32.06 -34.69
C VAL A 250 27.74 32.58 -35.88
N PRO A 251 29.06 32.34 -35.95
CA PRO A 251 29.87 32.62 -37.14
C PRO A 251 29.21 32.06 -38.41
N GLU A 252 29.34 32.76 -39.54
CA GLU A 252 28.57 32.58 -40.80
C GLU A 252 27.19 33.26 -40.86
N GLY A 253 26.79 34.04 -39.85
CA GLY A 253 25.52 34.79 -39.90
C GLY A 253 24.28 33.92 -39.67
N SER A 254 24.43 32.82 -38.93
CA SER A 254 23.32 31.99 -38.47
C SER A 254 22.85 32.41 -37.08
N ILE A 255 21.55 32.36 -36.82
CA ILE A 255 20.94 32.69 -35.52
C ILE A 255 20.55 31.40 -34.82
N THR A 256 20.87 31.28 -33.53
CA THR A 256 20.50 30.12 -32.69
C THR A 256 19.71 30.54 -31.47
N VAL A 257 18.66 29.76 -31.17
CA VAL A 257 17.84 29.87 -29.94
C VAL A 257 17.42 28.48 -29.51
N ALA A 258 17.82 28.05 -28.31
CA ALA A 258 17.57 26.67 -27.87
C ALA A 258 18.02 25.66 -28.94
N SER A 259 17.14 24.77 -29.44
CA SER A 259 17.46 23.88 -30.58
C SER A 259 17.14 24.45 -31.97
N VAL A 260 16.59 25.68 -32.05
CA VAL A 260 16.23 26.36 -33.30
C VAL A 260 17.47 27.03 -33.91
N LEU A 261 17.76 26.69 -35.17
CA LEU A 261 18.79 27.29 -36.00
C LEU A 261 18.11 27.97 -37.17
N ILE A 262 18.51 29.21 -37.45
CA ILE A 262 18.04 29.98 -38.59
C ILE A 262 19.27 30.37 -39.41
N ARG A 263 19.25 30.07 -40.70
CA ARG A 263 20.29 30.43 -41.65
C ARG A 263 19.67 31.18 -42.82
N VAL A 264 20.32 32.26 -43.23
CA VAL A 264 19.89 33.08 -44.38
C VAL A 264 20.94 32.91 -45.48
N ASP A 265 20.58 32.24 -46.57
CA ASP A 265 21.44 32.01 -47.72
C ASP A 265 20.90 32.79 -48.94
N THR A 266 21.81 33.34 -49.75
CA THR A 266 21.49 33.92 -51.07
C THR A 266 21.32 32.81 -52.10
N GLY A 267 20.18 32.79 -52.78
CA GLY A 267 19.93 31.90 -53.92
C GLY A 267 20.43 32.49 -55.24
N ASP A 268 20.24 31.74 -56.32
CA ASP A 268 20.48 32.21 -57.69
C ASP A 268 19.30 33.12 -58.13
N GLU A 269 19.62 34.26 -58.76
CA GLU A 269 18.68 35.25 -59.31
C GLU A 269 17.75 35.96 -58.28
N ASP A 270 18.30 36.90 -57.50
CA ASP A 270 17.55 37.85 -56.64
C ASP A 270 16.58 37.25 -55.59
N THR A 271 16.72 35.95 -55.31
CA THR A 271 15.96 35.26 -54.27
C THR A 271 16.81 35.00 -53.03
N LYS A 272 16.22 35.21 -51.85
CA LYS A 272 16.84 34.85 -50.56
C LYS A 272 16.11 33.67 -49.95
N SER A 273 16.86 32.72 -49.43
CA SER A 273 16.32 31.54 -48.76
C SER A 273 16.61 31.60 -47.26
N ILE A 274 15.57 31.45 -46.44
CA ILE A 274 15.70 31.34 -45.00
C ILE A 274 15.42 29.90 -44.61
N CYS A 275 16.44 29.20 -44.14
CA CYS A 275 16.32 27.87 -43.58
C CYS A 275 16.08 27.98 -42.07
N VAL A 276 14.93 27.49 -41.60
CA VAL A 276 14.59 27.41 -40.18
C VAL A 276 14.54 25.94 -39.81
N SER A 277 15.36 25.53 -38.84
CA SER A 277 15.52 24.13 -38.46
C SER A 277 15.54 23.97 -36.95
N TRP A 278 14.72 23.08 -36.39
CA TRP A 278 14.55 22.91 -34.94
C TRP A 278 14.40 21.44 -34.53
N GLY A 279 14.80 21.10 -33.30
CA GLY A 279 14.63 19.76 -32.74
C GLY A 279 13.21 19.53 -32.22
N TYR A 280 12.77 18.27 -32.14
CA TYR A 280 11.44 17.89 -31.62
C TYR A 280 11.20 18.38 -30.18
N GLN A 281 12.23 18.42 -29.34
CA GLN A 281 12.13 18.94 -27.96
C GLN A 281 11.62 20.38 -27.87
N ASP A 282 11.80 21.19 -28.92
CA ASP A 282 11.35 22.58 -29.00
C ASP A 282 10.35 22.78 -30.17
N GLU A 283 9.53 21.77 -30.50
CA GLU A 283 8.56 21.85 -31.60
C GLU A 283 7.60 23.03 -31.44
N GLU A 284 7.11 23.29 -30.22
CA GLU A 284 6.21 24.41 -29.94
C GLU A 284 6.87 25.76 -30.27
N LEU A 285 8.14 25.91 -29.89
CA LEU A 285 8.94 27.10 -30.17
C LEU A 285 9.17 27.26 -31.68
N GLY A 286 9.54 26.17 -32.37
CA GLY A 286 9.72 26.16 -33.82
C GLY A 286 8.44 26.52 -34.58
N LYS A 287 7.31 25.95 -34.18
CA LYS A 287 5.97 26.22 -34.74
C LYS A 287 5.54 27.67 -34.51
N TYR A 288 5.91 28.27 -33.38
CA TYR A 288 5.63 29.67 -33.09
C TYR A 288 6.53 30.62 -33.90
N LEU A 289 7.81 30.29 -34.04
CA LEU A 289 8.79 31.13 -34.73
C LEU A 289 8.65 31.10 -36.25
N LEU A 290 8.29 29.97 -36.86
CA LEU A 290 8.22 29.85 -38.32
C LEU A 290 7.26 30.86 -38.98
N PRO A 291 6.00 31.05 -38.51
CA PRO A 291 5.11 32.08 -39.04
C PRO A 291 5.58 33.50 -38.73
N ALA A 292 6.19 33.72 -37.56
CA ALA A 292 6.71 35.03 -37.16
C ALA A 292 7.86 35.47 -38.06
N ILE A 293 8.81 34.56 -38.36
CA ILE A 293 9.93 34.81 -39.28
C ILE A 293 9.40 35.08 -40.69
N LYS A 294 8.41 34.31 -41.16
CA LYS A 294 7.76 34.57 -42.46
C LYS A 294 7.15 35.97 -42.53
N LYS A 295 6.49 36.42 -41.45
CA LYS A 295 5.91 37.77 -41.36
C LYS A 295 7.01 38.85 -41.37
N TRP A 296 8.06 38.70 -40.57
CA TRP A 296 9.13 39.69 -40.48
C TRP A 296 9.91 39.83 -41.79
N ALA A 297 10.11 38.71 -42.49
CA ALA A 297 10.72 38.65 -43.81
C ALA A 297 9.90 39.36 -44.89
N MET A 298 8.56 39.31 -44.81
CA MET A 298 7.70 40.06 -45.75
C MET A 298 7.59 41.55 -45.40
N GLU A 299 7.67 41.92 -44.13
CA GLU A 299 7.69 43.32 -43.66
C GLU A 299 8.98 44.07 -44.05
N THR A 300 9.99 43.36 -44.58
CA THR A 300 11.27 43.93 -45.04
C THR A 300 11.33 44.19 -46.55
N LYS A 301 10.28 43.85 -47.31
CA LYS A 301 10.05 44.36 -48.68
C LYS A 301 9.72 45.84 -48.66
#